data_AF-A0A933LH33-F1
#
_entry.id   AF-A0A933LH33-F1
#
_cell.length_a   1.000
_cell.length_b   1.000
_cell.length_c   1.000
_cell.angle_alpha   90.00
_cell.angle_beta   90.00
_cell.angle_gamma   90.00
#
_symmetry.space_group_name_H-M   'P 1'
#
loop_
_entity.id
_entity.type
_entity.pdbx_description
1 polymer ?
#
loop_
_entity_poly.entity_id
_entity_poly.type
_entity_poly.pdbx_seq_one_letter_code
_entity_poly.pdbx_strand_id
1 'polypeptide(L)'
;MVRWWWMLGAANAFVAVAAGAFAAHGLRSRLEPRMLEVVETAARYQMYHALALLAVAVLAGRWPSPLVNTAGWCFLIGIVLF
;
A
#
# COMPACT_ATOMS: atom_id res chain seq x y z
N MET A 1 -5.87 -18.22 1.70
CA MET A 1 -5.81 -16.75 1.82
C MET A 1 -4.40 -16.19 1.69
N VAL A 2 -3.36 -16.83 2.26
CA VAL A 2 -1.95 -16.35 2.21
C VAL A 2 -1.48 -15.85 0.82
N ARG A 3 -1.71 -16.62 -0.25
CA ARG A 3 -1.31 -16.21 -1.62
C ARG A 3 -1.95 -14.88 -2.05
N TRP A 4 -3.21 -14.65 -1.67
CA TRP A 4 -3.90 -13.39 -1.98
C TRP A 4 -3.25 -12.20 -1.28
N TRP A 5 -2.84 -12.36 -0.02
CA TRP A 5 -2.14 -11.30 0.71
C TRP A 5 -0.78 -10.95 0.09
N TRP A 6 -0.01 -11.94 -0.38
CA TRP A 6 1.21 -11.68 -1.15
C TRP A 6 0.94 -10.90 -2.43
N MET A 7 -0.05 -11.31 -3.23
CA MET A 7 -0.38 -10.64 -4.48
C MET A 7 -0.88 -9.21 -4.26
N LEU A 8 -1.77 -9.01 -3.28
CA LEU A 8 -2.32 -7.69 -2.95
C LEU A 8 -1.25 -6.77 -2.37
N GLY A 9 -0.41 -7.24 -1.47
CA GLY A 9 0.71 -6.45 -0.94
C GLY A 9 1.69 -6.05 -2.03
N ALA A 10 2.09 -6.97 -2.90
CA ALA A 10 3.00 -6.69 -4.01
C ALA A 10 2.41 -5.71 -5.03
N ALA A 11 1.14 -5.90 -5.41
CA ALA A 11 0.45 -5.00 -6.33
C ALA A 11 0.33 -3.58 -5.77
N ASN A 12 -0.03 -3.43 -4.50
CA ASN A 12 -0.12 -2.11 -3.86
C ASN A 12 1.24 -1.45 -3.66
N ALA A 13 2.29 -2.23 -3.37
CA ALA A 13 3.66 -1.72 -3.30
C ALA A 13 4.12 -1.19 -4.66
N PHE A 14 3.81 -1.90 -5.75
CA PHE A 14 4.07 -1.43 -7.11
C PHE A 14 3.33 -0.12 -7.40
N VAL A 15 2.05 -0.02 -7.07
CA VAL A 15 1.26 1.21 -7.27
C VAL A 15 1.87 2.38 -6.48
N ALA A 16 2.25 2.17 -5.22
CA ALA A 16 2.88 3.19 -4.39
C ALA A 16 4.20 3.70 -5.00
N VAL A 17 5.07 2.80 -5.44
CA VAL A 17 6.35 3.17 -6.10
C VAL A 17 6.09 3.91 -7.42
N ALA A 18 5.18 3.39 -8.26
CA ALA A 18 4.86 4.00 -9.54
C ALA A 18 4.28 5.42 -9.37
N ALA A 19 3.35 5.60 -8.43
CA ALA A 19 2.75 6.90 -8.12
C ALA A 19 3.81 7.88 -7.58
N GLY A 20 4.65 7.47 -6.62
CA GLY A 20 5.71 8.31 -6.08
C GLY A 20 6.76 8.70 -7.14
N ALA A 21 7.17 7.76 -7.98
CA ALA A 21 8.10 8.02 -9.07
C ALA A 21 7.51 8.98 -10.11
N PHE A 22 6.24 8.78 -10.48
CA PHE A 22 5.54 9.65 -11.42
C PHE A 22 5.36 11.07 -10.85
N ALA A 23 5.07 11.21 -9.55
CA ALA A 23 5.01 12.51 -8.89
C ALA A 23 6.35 13.24 -8.94
N ALA A 24 7.44 12.56 -8.55
CA ALA A 24 8.77 13.15 -8.45
C ALA A 24 9.37 13.54 -9.81
N HIS A 25 9.09 12.78 -10.88
CA HIS A 25 9.71 12.98 -12.19
C HIS A 25 8.75 13.55 -13.24
N GLY A 26 7.52 13.04 -13.29
CA GLY A 26 6.53 13.37 -14.32
C GLY A 26 5.64 14.58 -14.00
N LEU A 27 5.36 14.83 -12.71
CA LEU A 27 4.44 15.89 -12.27
C LEU A 27 5.12 17.09 -11.62
N ARG A 28 6.43 17.02 -11.33
CA ARG A 28 7.15 18.06 -10.59
C ARG A 28 7.03 19.48 -11.16
N SER A 29 6.96 19.61 -12.49
CA SER A 29 6.80 20.91 -13.17
C SER A 29 5.34 21.27 -13.46
N ARG A 30 4.39 20.40 -13.14
CA ARG A 30 2.95 20.56 -13.44
C ARG A 30 2.09 20.79 -12.20
N LEU A 31 2.60 20.49 -11.02
CA LEU A 31 1.90 20.66 -9.75
C LEU A 31 2.58 21.69 -8.87
N GLU A 32 1.78 22.40 -8.07
CA GLU A 32 2.29 23.24 -6.99
C GLU A 32 3.05 22.39 -5.95
N PRO A 33 4.07 22.94 -5.27
CA PRO A 33 4.86 22.20 -4.28
C PRO A 33 4.01 21.48 -3.23
N ARG A 34 2.97 22.14 -2.72
CA ARG A 34 2.03 21.55 -1.75
C ARG A 34 1.31 20.33 -2.31
N MET A 35 0.94 20.34 -3.58
CA MET A 35 0.25 19.20 -4.20
C MET A 35 1.20 18.03 -4.45
N LEU A 36 2.49 18.29 -4.72
CA LEU A 36 3.50 17.23 -4.77
C LEU A 36 3.67 16.55 -3.40
N GLU A 37 3.71 17.31 -2.32
CA GLU A 37 3.79 16.77 -0.95
C GLU A 37 2.56 15.91 -0.59
N VAL A 38 1.36 16.31 -1.05
CA VAL A 38 0.14 15.52 -0.86
C VAL A 38 0.24 14.18 -1.59
N VAL A 39 0.67 14.17 -2.86
CA VAL A 39 0.82 12.93 -3.63
C VAL A 39 1.90 12.03 -3.03
N GLU A 40 3.02 12.61 -2.56
CA GLU A 40 4.07 11.85 -1.87
C GLU A 40 3.55 11.22 -0.57
N THR A 41 2.75 11.97 0.20
CA THR A 41 2.14 11.47 1.43
C THR A 41 1.16 10.34 1.15
N ALA A 42 0.31 10.47 0.13
CA ALA A 42 -0.61 9.42 -0.31
C ALA A 42 0.15 8.16 -0.74
N ALA A 43 1.20 8.30 -1.57
CA ALA A 43 2.04 7.19 -2.00
C ALA A 43 2.74 6.50 -0.82
N ARG A 44 3.18 7.28 0.18
CA ARG A 44 3.79 6.75 1.41
C ARG A 44 2.79 5.96 2.26
N TYR A 45 1.57 6.45 2.43
CA TYR A 45 0.52 5.70 3.14
C TYR A 45 0.13 4.42 2.41
N GLN A 46 0.00 4.47 1.08
CA GLN A 46 -0.21 3.29 0.23
C GLN A 46 0.91 2.25 0.45
N MET A 47 2.18 2.70 0.49
CA MET A 47 3.32 1.82 0.76
C MET A 47 3.23 1.18 2.16
N TYR A 48 2.85 1.94 3.19
CA TYR A 48 2.69 1.38 4.54
C TYR A 48 1.61 0.31 4.60
N HIS A 49 0.46 0.52 3.96
CA HIS A 49 -0.57 -0.50 3.86
C HIS A 49 -0.11 -1.72 3.06
N ALA A 50 0.64 -1.52 1.97
CA ALA A 50 1.21 -2.60 1.17
C ALA A 50 2.18 -3.47 1.99
N LEU A 51 3.10 -2.85 2.73
CA LEU A 51 4.03 -3.57 3.63
C LEU A 51 3.27 -4.30 4.74
N ALA A 52 2.21 -3.70 5.29
CA ALA A 52 1.36 -4.34 6.27
C ALA A 52 0.65 -5.59 5.69
N LEU A 53 0.18 -5.54 4.44
CA LEU A 53 -0.40 -6.71 3.76
C LEU A 53 0.63 -7.83 3.53
N LEU A 54 1.88 -7.49 3.20
CA LEU A 54 2.97 -8.48 3.11
C LEU A 54 3.27 -9.11 4.48
N ALA A 55 3.27 -8.32 5.55
CA ALA A 55 3.41 -8.83 6.91
C ALA A 55 2.24 -9.76 7.28
N VAL A 56 0.99 -9.40 6.93
CA VAL A 56 -0.18 -10.28 7.08
C VAL A 56 0.02 -11.59 6.32
N ALA A 57 0.59 -11.57 5.11
CA ALA A 57 0.86 -12.79 4.34
C ALA A 57 1.84 -13.72 5.07
N VAL A 58 2.92 -13.17 5.62
CA VAL A 58 3.91 -13.92 6.43
C VAL A 58 3.24 -14.50 7.68
N LEU A 59 2.52 -13.68 8.44
CA LEU A 59 1.88 -14.09 9.69
C LEU A 59 0.79 -15.14 9.45
N ALA A 60 -0.03 -14.99 8.41
CA ALA A 60 -1.09 -15.94 8.09
C ALA A 60 -0.53 -17.31 7.67
N GLY A 61 0.69 -17.37 7.13
CA GLY A 61 1.38 -18.63 6.81
C GLY A 61 1.98 -19.32 8.03
N ARG A 62 2.37 -18.55 9.06
CA ARG A 62 3.04 -19.08 10.26
C ARG A 62 2.08 -19.36 11.42
N TRP A 63 1.07 -18.50 11.59
CA TRP A 63 0.07 -18.54 12.65
C TRP A 63 -1.31 -18.29 12.07
N PRO A 64 -1.96 -19.34 11.52
CA PRO A 64 -3.28 -19.21 10.93
C PRO A 64 -4.30 -18.81 12.01
N SER A 65 -4.76 -17.56 11.95
CA SER A 65 -5.75 -16.98 12.86
C SER A 65 -6.76 -16.13 12.09
N PRO A 66 -8.06 -16.16 12.45
CA PRO A 66 -9.07 -15.29 11.85
C PRO A 66 -8.70 -13.80 12.00
N LEU A 67 -8.12 -13.41 13.14
CA LEU A 67 -7.74 -12.03 13.42
C LEU A 67 -6.66 -11.50 12.47
N VAL A 68 -5.74 -12.36 12.03
CA VAL A 68 -4.71 -11.99 11.04
C VAL A 68 -5.35 -11.69 9.68
N ASN A 69 -6.35 -12.49 9.26
CA ASN A 69 -7.07 -12.21 8.02
C ASN A 69 -7.95 -10.96 8.15
N THR A 70 -8.59 -10.73 9.30
CA THR A 70 -9.34 -9.50 9.56
C THR A 70 -8.44 -8.26 9.48
N ALA A 71 -7.22 -8.31 10.03
CA ALA A 71 -6.25 -7.23 9.87
C ALA A 71 -5.92 -6.96 8.39
N GLY A 72 -5.72 -8.01 7.59
CA GLY A 72 -5.53 -7.90 6.14
C GLY A 72 -6.69 -7.16 5.44
N TRP A 73 -7.93 -7.50 5.79
CA TRP A 73 -9.10 -6.79 5.27
C TRP A 73 -9.16 -5.34 5.71
N CYS A 74 -8.84 -5.02 6.96
CA CYS A 74 -8.80 -3.63 7.44
C CYS A 74 -7.77 -2.79 6.66
N PHE A 75 -6.58 -3.33 6.38
CA PHE A 75 -5.58 -2.63 5.56
C PHE A 75 -6.03 -2.45 4.12
N LEU A 76 -6.64 -3.46 3.52
CA LEU A 76 -7.15 -3.37 2.15
C LEU A 76 -8.30 -2.38 2.03
N ILE A 77 -9.24 -2.38 2.98
CA ILE A 77 -10.33 -1.40 3.03
C ILE A 77 -9.75 0.01 3.21
N GLY A 78 -8.73 0.17 4.06
CA GLY A 78 -8.03 1.44 4.22
C GLY A 78 -7.48 2.00 2.91
N ILE A 79 -6.85 1.16 2.09
CA ILE A 79 -6.36 1.52 0.73
C ILE A 79 -7.50 1.99 -0.20
N VAL A 80 -8.68 1.38 -0.09
CA VAL A 80 -9.80 1.71 -0.98
C VAL A 80 -10.49 3.00 -0.55
N LEU A 81 -10.54 3.27 0.75
CA LEU A 81 -11.23 4.44 1.32
C LEU A 81 -10.37 5.70 1.35
N PHE A 82 -9.05 5.57 1.41
CA PHE A 82 -8.10 6.66 1.63
C PHE A 82 -6.91 6.56 0.68
#